data_AF-A0A3M8P7J2-F1
#
_entry.id   AF-A0A3M8P7J2-F1
#
_cell.length_a   1.000
_cell.length_b   1.000
_cell.length_c   1.000
_cell.angle_alpha   90.00
_cell.angle_beta   90.00
_cell.angle_gamma   90.00
#
_symmetry.space_group_name_H-M   'P 1'
#
loop_
_entity.id
_entity.type
_entity.pdbx_description
1 polymer ?
#
loop_
_entity_poly.entity_id
_entity_poly.type
_entity_poly.pdbx_seq_one_letter_code
_entity_poly.pdbx_strand_id
1 'polypeptide(L)' 'MKPFLKLLRYAGLAVFGIAIVLLVITLLNFVMNFSEVHWFEIYFARLYLFLAIVGILAYILVRFRRRKED' A
#
# COMPACT_ATOMS: atom_id res chain seq x y z
N MET A 1 18.17 -18.15 4.17
CA MET A 1 17.09 -17.22 4.57
C MET A 1 16.93 -15.95 3.69
N LYS A 2 17.28 -15.96 2.39
CA LYS A 2 17.42 -14.71 1.58
C LYS A 2 16.30 -14.38 0.56
N PRO A 3 15.62 -15.33 -0.10
CA PRO A 3 14.66 -14.99 -1.17
C PRO A 3 13.29 -14.56 -0.63
N PHE A 4 12.80 -15.20 0.42
CA PHE A 4 11.51 -14.89 1.03
C PHE A 4 11.45 -13.45 1.57
N LEU A 5 12.47 -13.00 2.30
CA LEU A 5 12.55 -11.62 2.78
C LEU A 5 12.65 -10.62 1.63
N LYS A 6 13.40 -10.95 0.56
CA LYS A 6 13.47 -10.10 -0.63
C LYS A 6 12.09 -9.95 -1.27
N LEU A 7 11.36 -11.05 -1.44
CA LEU A 7 9.99 -11.05 -1.95
C LEU A 7 9.06 -10.20 -1.07
N LEU A 8 9.10 -10.41 0.26
CA LEU A 8 8.28 -9.67 1.21
C LEU A 8 8.53 -8.16 1.16
N ARG A 9 9.78 -7.74 0.95
CA ARG A 9 10.14 -6.31 0.79
C ARG A 9 9.47 -5.70 -0.43
N TYR A 10 9.58 -6.35 -1.58
CA TYR A 10 9.01 -5.84 -2.83
C TYR A 10 7.48 -5.93 -2.82
N ALA A 11 6.91 -6.98 -2.22
CA ALA A 11 5.48 -7.11 -2.01
C ALA A 11 4.94 -5.97 -1.13
N GLY A 12 5.60 -5.67 -0.01
CA GLY A 12 5.22 -4.54 0.86
C GLY A 12 5.25 -3.20 0.14
N LEU A 13 6.30 -2.97 -0.66
CA LEU A 13 6.41 -1.76 -1.49
C LEU A 13 5.32 -1.68 -2.56
N ALA A 14 5.01 -2.80 -3.22
CA ALA A 14 3.98 -2.87 -4.25
C ALA A 14 2.59 -2.61 -3.66
N VAL A 15 2.27 -3.24 -2.51
CA VAL A 15 1.03 -3.00 -1.77
C VAL A 15 0.90 -1.53 -1.38
N PHE A 16 1.98 -0.93 -0.86
CA PHE A 16 2.00 0.50 -0.55
C PHE A 16 1.72 1.36 -1.78
N GLY A 17 2.41 1.12 -2.89
CA GLY A 17 2.21 1.88 -4.13
C GLY A 17 0.79 1.78 -4.68
N ILE A 18 0.25 0.56 -4.77
CA ILE A 18 -1.12 0.32 -5.23
C ILE A 18 -2.15 1.00 -4.32
N ALA A 19 -1.97 0.89 -3.00
CA ALA A 19 -2.86 1.50 -2.03
C ALA A 19 -2.90 3.03 -2.15
N ILE A 20 -1.75 3.68 -2.37
CA ILE A 20 -1.68 5.12 -2.59
C ILE A 20 -2.38 5.52 -3.89
N VAL A 21 -2.18 4.77 -4.97
CA VAL A 21 -2.85 5.04 -6.26
C VAL A 21 -4.37 4.93 -6.09
N LEU A 22 -4.86 3.86 -5.46
CA LEU A 22 -6.29 3.68 -5.20
C LEU A 22 -6.86 4.77 -4.29
N LEU A 23 -6.11 5.22 -3.28
CA LEU A 23 -6.50 6.31 -2.41
C LEU A 23 -6.66 7.62 -3.20
N VAL A 24 -5.69 7.95 -4.07
CA VAL A 24 -5.77 9.15 -4.92
C VAL A 24 -6.96 9.08 -5.87
N ILE A 25 -7.17 7.94 -6.52
CA ILE A 25 -8.32 7.72 -7.41
C ILE A 25 -9.64 7.92 -6.64
N THR A 26 -9.72 7.36 -5.43
CA THR A 26 -10.91 7.49 -4.56
C THR A 26 -11.18 8.93 -4.14
N LEU A 27 -10.13 9.68 -3.79
CA LEU A 27 -10.26 11.10 -3.45
C LEU A 27 -10.67 11.94 -4.66
N LEU A 28 -10.07 11.68 -5.83
CA LEU A 28 -10.47 12.35 -7.07
C LEU A 28 -11.92 12.01 -7.43
N ASN A 29 -12.35 10.77 -7.24
CA ASN A 29 -13.71 10.34 -7.52
C ASN A 29 -14.70 10.98 -6.55
N PHE A 30 -14.33 11.13 -5.27
CA PHE A 30 -15.15 11.85 -4.30
C PHE A 30 -15.35 13.33 -4.65
N VAL A 31 -14.33 13.98 -5.25
CA VAL A 31 -14.40 15.41 -5.61
C VAL A 31 -15.09 15.64 -6.95
N MET A 32 -14.78 14.83 -7.97
CA MET A 32 -15.23 15.05 -9.35
C MET A 32 -16.38 14.13 -9.77
N ASN A 33 -16.70 13.11 -8.97
CA ASN A 33 -17.73 12.10 -9.23
C ASN A 33 -17.66 11.53 -10.66
N PHE A 34 -16.46 11.15 -11.10
CA PHE A 34 -16.21 10.76 -12.50
C PHE A 34 -16.47 9.26 -12.78
N SER A 35 -16.66 8.45 -11.74
CA SER A 35 -16.86 7.01 -11.83
C SER A 35 -17.85 6.50 -10.78
N GLU A 36 -18.76 5.63 -11.22
CA GLU A 36 -19.73 4.93 -10.36
C GLU A 36 -19.19 3.60 -9.81
N VAL A 37 -17.90 3.33 -9.97
CA VAL A 37 -17.28 2.09 -9.46
C VAL A 37 -17.27 2.13 -7.93
N HIS A 38 -17.94 1.17 -7.29
CA HIS A 38 -18.05 1.06 -5.83
C HIS A 38 -16.72 1.14 -5.08
N TRP A 39 -15.65 0.57 -5.65
CA TRP A 39 -14.32 0.60 -5.04
C TRP A 39 -13.71 2.01 -4.95
N PHE A 40 -14.22 2.99 -5.70
CA PHE A 40 -13.77 4.39 -5.64
C PHE A 40 -14.66 5.26 -4.77
N GLU A 41 -15.59 4.66 -4.02
CA GLU A 41 -16.33 5.37 -3.00
C GLU A 41 -15.45 5.71 -1.80
N ILE A 42 -15.71 6.87 -1.20
CA ILE A 42 -14.94 7.40 -0.06
C ILE A 42 -14.88 6.44 1.14
N TYR A 43 -15.86 5.53 1.28
CA TYR A 43 -15.87 4.50 2.31
C TYR A 43 -14.62 3.61 2.25
N PHE A 44 -14.13 3.29 1.06
CA PHE A 44 -12.94 2.45 0.86
C PHE A 44 -11.62 3.18 1.14
N ALA A 45 -11.61 4.51 1.29
CA ALA A 45 -10.39 5.26 1.61
C ALA A 45 -9.71 4.76 2.89
N ARG A 46 -10.49 4.28 3.87
CA ARG A 46 -9.97 3.68 5.10
C ARG A 46 -9.17 2.41 4.84
N LEU A 47 -9.67 1.55 3.94
CA LEU A 47 -8.99 0.33 3.52
C LEU A 47 -7.66 0.67 2.82
N TYR A 48 -7.68 1.64 1.91
CA TYR A 48 -6.46 2.06 1.20
C TYR A 48 -5.42 2.68 2.12
N LEU A 49 -5.83 3.50 3.08
CA LEU A 49 -4.93 4.02 4.12
C LEU A 49 -4.33 2.89 4.96
N PHE A 50 -5.14 1.93 5.38
CA PHE A 50 -4.67 0.76 6.12
C PHE A 50 -3.64 -0.04 5.31
N LEU A 51 -3.93 -0.34 4.04
CA LEU A 51 -3.02 -1.06 3.15
C LEU A 51 -1.71 -0.29 2.92
N ALA A 52 -1.78 1.04 2.77
CA ALA A 52 -0.59 1.88 2.66
C ALA A 52 0.29 1.76 3.91
N ILE A 53 -0.31 1.89 5.10
CA ILE A 53 0.41 1.78 6.38
C ILE A 53 1.03 0.38 6.54
N VAL A 54 0.28 -0.68 6.28
CA VAL A 54 0.79 -2.06 6.39
C VAL A 54 1.91 -2.31 5.37
N GLY A 55 1.74 -1.87 4.13
CA GLY A 55 2.74 -2.03 3.07
C GLY A 55 4.06 -1.35 3.41
N ILE A 56 4.00 -0.11 3.90
CA ILE A 56 5.22 0.63 4.27
C ILE A 56 5.88 0.02 5.52
N LEU A 57 5.10 -0.40 6.52
CA LEU A 57 5.63 -1.06 7.71
C LEU A 57 6.31 -2.39 7.36
N ALA A 58 5.71 -3.20 6.48
CA ALA A 58 6.31 -4.45 6.00
C ALA A 58 7.65 -4.18 5.27
N TYR A 59 7.70 -3.17 4.40
CA TYR A 59 8.93 -2.76 3.74
C TYR A 59 10.01 -2.34 4.74
N ILE A 60 9.65 -1.50 5.70
CA ILE A 60 10.55 -0.97 6.74
C ILE A 60 11.08 -2.11 7.61
N LEU A 61 10.21 -3.00 8.10
CA LEU A 61 10.57 -4.13 8.96
C LEU A 61 11.62 -5.03 8.29
N VAL A 62 11.40 -5.37 7.02
CA VAL A 62 12.36 -6.19 6.27
C VAL A 62 13.67 -5.45 6.04
N ARG A 63 13.61 -4.14 5.73
CA ARG A 63 14.80 -3.32 5.51
C ARG A 63 15.66 -3.22 6.77
N PHE A 64 15.05 -3.01 7.93
CA PHE A 64 15.77 -2.92 9.21
C PHE A 64 16.32 -4.28 9.66
N ARG A 65 15.57 -5.36 9.45
CA ARG A 65 16.07 -6.71 9.75
C ARG A 65 17.35 -7.03 9.00
N ARG A 66 17.45 -6.67 7.72
CA ARG A 66 18.69 -6.86 6.93
C ARG A 66 19.89 -6.13 7.51
N ARG A 67 19.72 -4.90 8.00
CA ARG A 67 20.84 -4.13 8.59
C ARG A 67 21.43 -4.74 9.86
N LYS A 68 20.75 -5.70 10.50
CA LYS A 68 21.29 -6.44 11.67
C LYS A 68 21.96 -7.75 11.28
N GLU A 69 21.73 -8.25 10.07
CA GLU A 69 22.29 -9.51 9.56
C GLU A 69 23.52 -9.28 8.64
N ASP A 70 23.70 -8.07 8.11
CA ASP A 70 24.90 -7.59 7.39
C ASP A 70 25.90 -6.95 8.38
#